data_AF-A0A2E9NVU3-F1
#
_entry.id   AF-A0A2E9NVU3-F1
#
_cell.length_a   1.000
_cell.length_b   1.000
_cell.length_c   1.000
_cell.angle_alpha   90.00
_cell.angle_beta   90.00
_cell.angle_gamma   90.00
#
_symmetry.space_group_name_H-M   'P 1'
#
loop_
_entity.id
_entity.type
_entity.pdbx_description
1 polymer ?
#
loop_
_entity_poly.entity_id
_entity_poly.type
_entity_poly.pdbx_seq_one_letter_code
_entity_poly.pdbx_strand_id
1 'polypeptide(L)'
;SYTSFSLSSSQVLLYGSPAARDLPLSNNFESGRTLGRNDVTFDPASYNLYTTSDVSTAEASARTAGQGDVTSNPSNYSLYTASDVSTAEASSRVAGQSDVTSDPKSYNLYTASDLSAAEAASRTLGQQDVTASPETYELAKMAQLSAAAEAARTIVNVSARVALGEDEIVTPGFVVLGEQKKMLIRAVGPKLADLGVGSPLPNPKMTVYKSRWDGNPPDVVATIDDWKADNDNVAEIVAAMSSAGAFPLEPAETFQGRPFMTDDTSSAAALVTLDVGVYTVQVRSADEGVGEVLVEVYEITE
;
A
#
# COMPACT_ATOMS: atom_id res chain seq x y z
N SER A 1 46.42 -113.60 -37.53
CA SER A 1 46.65 -114.77 -38.40
C SER A 1 45.51 -114.84 -39.40
N TYR A 2 45.72 -114.34 -40.61
CA TYR A 2 44.71 -114.35 -41.67
C TYR A 2 44.75 -115.69 -42.40
N THR A 3 43.59 -116.34 -42.51
CA THR A 3 43.37 -117.54 -43.32
C THR A 3 43.44 -117.16 -44.80
N SER A 4 44.34 -117.83 -45.51
CA SER A 4 44.60 -117.70 -46.94
C SER A 4 43.35 -117.99 -47.78
N PHE A 5 42.99 -117.06 -48.66
CA PHE A 5 42.01 -117.29 -49.71
C PHE A 5 42.75 -117.59 -51.02
N SER A 6 42.62 -118.82 -51.54
CA SER A 6 43.12 -119.20 -52.87
C SER A 6 41.96 -119.24 -53.85
N LEU A 7 42.02 -118.43 -54.90
CA LEU A 7 41.05 -118.45 -55.99
C LEU A 7 41.34 -119.61 -56.94
N SER A 8 40.29 -120.29 -57.40
CA SER A 8 40.39 -121.46 -58.29
C SER A 8 40.55 -121.03 -59.76
N SER A 9 41.07 -121.92 -60.61
CA SER A 9 41.44 -121.66 -62.01
C SER A 9 40.29 -121.21 -62.93
N SER A 10 39.02 -121.27 -62.47
CA SER A 10 37.86 -120.69 -63.16
C SER A 10 37.58 -119.22 -62.80
N GLN A 11 38.21 -118.70 -61.74
CA GLN A 11 38.25 -117.28 -61.39
C GLN A 11 39.45 -116.57 -62.05
N VAL A 12 40.26 -117.32 -62.80
CA VAL A 12 41.38 -116.83 -63.61
C VAL A 12 41.14 -117.25 -65.06
N LEU A 13 40.23 -116.57 -65.76
CA LEU A 13 40.14 -116.64 -67.22
C LEU A 13 39.96 -115.25 -67.83
N LEU A 14 41.14 -114.68 -68.03
CA LEU A 14 41.60 -113.66 -68.95
C LEU A 14 40.99 -113.78 -70.36
N TYR A 15 40.58 -112.67 -70.98
CA TYR A 15 40.58 -112.51 -72.44
C TYR A 15 40.90 -111.04 -72.76
N GLY A 16 41.96 -110.68 -73.50
CA GLY A 16 42.64 -111.46 -74.54
C GLY A 16 41.98 -111.24 -75.91
N SER A 17 41.68 -109.98 -76.27
CA SER A 17 41.45 -109.56 -77.65
C SER A 17 42.14 -108.20 -77.87
N PRO A 18 42.66 -107.88 -79.08
CA PRO A 18 43.16 -106.54 -79.39
C PRO A 18 42.10 -105.44 -79.18
N ALA A 19 40.81 -105.79 -79.11
CA ALA A 19 39.69 -104.86 -78.87
C ALA A 19 39.40 -104.58 -77.38
N ALA A 20 39.97 -105.35 -76.44
CA ALA A 20 39.77 -105.15 -75.00
C ALA A 20 40.89 -104.33 -74.34
N ARG A 21 41.90 -103.91 -75.11
CA ARG A 21 42.96 -103.02 -74.61
C ARG A 21 42.47 -101.59 -74.31
N ASP A 22 41.26 -101.22 -74.74
CA ASP A 22 40.76 -99.85 -74.68
C ASP A 22 39.40 -99.68 -73.97
N LEU A 23 38.94 -100.65 -73.16
CA LEU A 23 37.89 -100.37 -72.16
C LEU A 23 38.57 -100.11 -70.82
N PRO A 24 38.83 -98.84 -70.49
CA PRO A 24 39.71 -98.53 -69.39
C PRO A 24 38.97 -98.84 -68.08
N LEU A 25 39.64 -99.53 -67.13
CA LEU A 25 39.17 -99.68 -65.74
C LEU A 25 38.70 -98.34 -65.11
N SER A 26 39.08 -97.20 -65.70
CA SER A 26 38.57 -95.89 -65.37
C SER A 26 37.04 -95.77 -65.45
N ASN A 27 36.34 -96.53 -66.32
CA ASN A 27 34.88 -96.47 -66.42
C ASN A 27 34.15 -97.04 -65.18
N ASN A 28 34.74 -98.05 -64.51
CA ASN A 28 34.16 -98.67 -63.31
C ASN A 28 34.50 -97.90 -62.02
N PHE A 29 35.70 -97.29 -61.96
CA PHE A 29 36.04 -96.36 -60.87
C PHE A 29 35.23 -95.07 -60.93
N GLU A 30 34.90 -94.56 -62.12
CA GLU A 30 34.08 -93.35 -62.28
C GLU A 30 32.62 -93.56 -61.81
N SER A 31 32.02 -94.72 -62.12
CA SER A 31 30.69 -95.09 -61.60
C SER A 31 30.70 -95.25 -60.07
N GLY A 32 31.70 -95.93 -59.51
CA GLY A 32 31.84 -96.07 -58.05
C GLY A 32 32.04 -94.74 -57.34
N ARG A 33 32.87 -93.85 -57.90
CA ARG A 33 33.06 -92.47 -57.40
C ARG A 33 31.78 -91.63 -57.52
N THR A 34 30.96 -91.88 -58.54
CA THR A 34 29.68 -91.17 -58.73
C THR A 34 28.62 -91.64 -57.73
N LEU A 35 28.51 -92.96 -57.49
CA LEU A 35 27.64 -93.50 -56.44
C LEU A 35 28.06 -92.99 -55.06
N GLY A 36 29.35 -93.03 -54.71
CA GLY A 36 29.82 -92.50 -53.43
C GLY A 36 29.61 -90.98 -53.28
N ARG A 37 29.69 -90.19 -54.36
CA ARG A 37 29.30 -88.77 -54.34
C ARG A 37 27.79 -88.60 -54.11
N ASN A 38 26.96 -89.42 -54.75
CA ASN A 38 25.51 -89.38 -54.59
C ASN A 38 25.10 -89.80 -53.17
N ASP A 39 25.74 -90.82 -52.59
CA ASP A 39 25.49 -91.26 -51.21
C ASP A 39 25.71 -90.10 -50.20
N VAL A 40 26.76 -89.31 -50.42
CA VAL A 40 27.10 -88.17 -49.56
C VAL A 40 26.25 -86.92 -49.85
N THR A 41 25.79 -86.72 -51.09
CA THR A 41 25.01 -85.52 -51.47
C THR A 41 23.49 -85.69 -51.32
N PHE A 42 22.98 -86.92 -51.34
CA PHE A 42 21.55 -87.23 -51.14
C PHE A 42 21.14 -87.18 -49.66
N ASP A 43 22.04 -87.57 -48.75
CA ASP A 43 21.86 -87.48 -47.30
C ASP A 43 23.16 -87.04 -46.60
N PRO A 44 23.54 -85.76 -46.72
CA PRO A 44 24.78 -85.24 -46.14
C PRO A 44 24.81 -85.32 -44.61
N ALA A 45 23.65 -85.27 -43.95
CA ALA A 45 23.54 -85.30 -42.49
C ALA A 45 24.01 -86.64 -41.88
N SER A 46 23.77 -87.76 -42.56
CA SER A 46 24.30 -89.08 -42.18
C SER A 46 25.84 -89.15 -42.15
N TYR A 47 26.50 -88.16 -42.77
CA TYR A 47 27.97 -88.00 -42.79
C TYR A 47 28.47 -86.79 -41.98
N ASN A 48 27.62 -86.18 -41.14
CA ASN A 48 27.91 -84.92 -40.45
C ASN A 48 28.28 -83.76 -41.39
N LEU A 49 27.75 -83.78 -42.62
CA LEU A 49 27.85 -82.67 -43.56
C LEU A 49 26.52 -81.93 -43.62
N TYR A 50 26.58 -80.63 -43.89
CA TYR A 50 25.41 -79.75 -43.91
C TYR A 50 25.33 -79.02 -45.24
N THR A 51 24.10 -78.81 -45.69
CA THR A 51 23.84 -78.02 -46.89
C THR A 51 23.98 -76.53 -46.59
N THR A 52 24.09 -75.74 -47.65
CA THR A 52 23.99 -74.27 -47.55
C THR A 52 22.66 -73.82 -46.94
N SER A 53 21.57 -74.57 -47.18
CA SER A 53 20.25 -74.29 -46.59
C SER A 53 20.25 -74.48 -45.07
N ASP A 54 20.87 -75.55 -44.57
CA ASP A 54 20.97 -75.84 -43.14
C ASP A 54 21.73 -74.73 -42.41
N VAL A 55 22.87 -74.31 -42.96
CA VAL A 55 23.67 -73.21 -42.43
C VAL A 55 22.86 -71.92 -42.39
N SER A 56 22.18 -71.56 -43.48
CA SER A 56 21.36 -70.33 -43.53
C SER A 56 20.21 -70.33 -42.52
N THR A 57 19.62 -71.50 -42.24
CA THR A 57 18.54 -71.67 -41.26
C THR A 57 19.07 -71.53 -39.83
N ALA A 58 20.23 -72.13 -39.56
CA ALA A 58 20.90 -72.01 -38.27
C ALA A 58 21.32 -70.55 -37.99
N GLU A 59 21.89 -69.86 -38.98
CA GLU A 59 22.25 -68.44 -38.90
C GLU A 59 21.02 -67.56 -38.63
N ALA A 60 19.90 -67.79 -39.32
CA ALA A 60 18.66 -67.04 -39.09
C ALA A 60 18.08 -67.28 -37.68
N SER A 61 18.12 -68.52 -37.21
CA SER A 61 17.67 -68.89 -35.86
C SER A 61 18.56 -68.26 -34.79
N ALA A 62 19.88 -68.32 -34.96
CA ALA A 62 20.86 -67.72 -34.05
C ALA A 62 20.72 -66.19 -34.01
N ARG A 63 20.51 -65.52 -35.15
CA ARG A 63 20.19 -64.08 -35.15
C ARG A 63 18.92 -63.75 -34.38
N THR A 64 17.88 -64.57 -34.53
CA THR A 64 16.61 -64.37 -33.81
C THR A 64 16.79 -64.57 -32.31
N ALA A 65 17.54 -65.60 -31.90
CA ALA A 65 17.88 -65.84 -30.49
C ALA A 65 18.68 -64.66 -29.91
N GLY A 66 19.71 -64.18 -30.62
CA GLY A 66 20.49 -63.01 -30.19
C GLY A 66 19.67 -61.73 -30.09
N GLN A 67 18.69 -61.51 -30.98
CA GLN A 67 17.71 -60.41 -30.82
C GLN A 67 16.85 -60.59 -29.56
N GLY A 68 16.45 -61.82 -29.24
CA GLY A 68 15.72 -62.18 -28.02
C GLY A 68 16.53 -61.92 -26.74
N ASP A 69 17.81 -62.26 -26.73
CA ASP A 69 18.71 -62.03 -25.59
C ASP A 69 18.79 -60.53 -25.24
N VAL A 70 18.91 -59.68 -26.27
CA VAL A 70 18.98 -58.21 -26.10
C VAL A 70 17.62 -57.62 -25.71
N THR A 71 16.53 -58.05 -26.35
CA THR A 71 15.20 -57.47 -26.10
C THR A 71 14.58 -57.91 -24.78
N SER A 72 14.92 -59.10 -24.27
CA SER A 72 14.45 -59.59 -22.97
C SER A 72 15.18 -58.96 -21.78
N ASN A 73 16.46 -58.60 -21.95
CA ASN A 73 17.30 -58.00 -20.90
C ASN A 73 18.16 -56.86 -21.45
N PRO A 74 17.55 -55.76 -21.94
CA PRO A 74 18.28 -54.69 -22.62
C PRO A 74 19.35 -54.02 -21.75
N SER A 75 19.15 -53.96 -20.43
CA SER A 75 20.11 -53.38 -19.48
C SER A 75 21.46 -54.11 -19.45
N ASN A 76 21.50 -55.42 -19.72
CA ASN A 76 22.75 -56.18 -19.81
C ASN A 76 23.63 -55.71 -20.99
N TYR A 77 23.01 -55.02 -21.95
CA TYR A 77 23.64 -54.45 -23.13
C TYR A 77 23.70 -52.92 -23.09
N SER A 78 23.48 -52.30 -21.93
CA SER A 78 23.40 -50.83 -21.79
C SER A 78 22.34 -50.17 -22.68
N LEU A 79 21.28 -50.91 -23.02
CA LEU A 79 20.11 -50.42 -23.73
C LEU A 79 18.97 -50.22 -22.74
N TYR A 80 18.07 -49.30 -23.07
CA TYR A 80 16.90 -48.96 -22.27
C TYR A 80 15.64 -49.06 -23.12
N THR A 81 14.52 -49.42 -22.49
CA THR A 81 13.23 -49.45 -23.14
C THR A 81 12.66 -48.04 -23.27
N ALA A 82 11.67 -47.87 -24.15
CA ALA A 82 10.91 -46.62 -24.22
C ALA A 82 10.22 -46.29 -22.87
N SER A 83 9.84 -47.32 -22.10
CA SER A 83 9.24 -47.13 -20.77
C SER A 83 10.23 -46.54 -19.76
N ASP A 84 11.49 -47.00 -19.78
CA ASP A 84 12.53 -46.47 -18.91
C ASP A 84 12.77 -44.98 -19.17
N VAL A 85 12.86 -44.62 -20.45
CA VAL A 85 13.02 -43.21 -20.88
C VAL A 85 11.84 -42.38 -20.39
N SER A 86 10.60 -42.82 -20.63
CA SER A 86 9.41 -42.08 -20.19
C SER A 86 9.32 -41.92 -18.66
N THR A 87 9.80 -42.91 -17.91
CA THR A 87 9.84 -42.87 -16.44
C THR A 87 10.90 -41.88 -15.93
N ALA A 88 12.07 -41.87 -16.57
CA ALA A 88 13.12 -40.90 -16.28
C ALA A 88 12.65 -39.46 -16.57
N GLU A 89 12.04 -39.24 -17.73
CA GLU A 89 11.46 -37.94 -18.11
C GLU A 89 10.40 -37.46 -17.11
N ALA A 90 9.48 -38.35 -16.70
CA ALA A 90 8.47 -38.03 -15.69
C ALA A 90 9.10 -37.68 -14.33
N SER A 91 10.11 -38.43 -13.91
CA SER A 91 10.84 -38.19 -12.66
C SER A 91 11.58 -36.84 -12.70
N SER A 92 12.24 -36.52 -13.81
CA SER A 92 12.91 -35.22 -14.01
C SER A 92 11.92 -34.06 -13.99
N ARG A 93 10.73 -34.23 -14.56
CA ARG A 93 9.67 -33.19 -14.49
C ARG A 93 9.20 -32.94 -13.07
N VAL A 94 9.02 -33.99 -12.27
CA VAL A 94 8.63 -33.87 -10.85
C VAL A 94 9.75 -33.20 -10.04
N ALA A 95 11.00 -33.60 -10.27
CA ALA A 95 12.16 -32.97 -9.63
C ALA A 95 12.22 -31.47 -9.93
N GLY A 96 12.10 -31.07 -11.20
CA GLY A 96 12.10 -29.66 -11.58
C GLY A 96 10.92 -28.87 -11.00
N GLN A 97 9.75 -29.48 -10.81
CA GLN A 97 8.64 -28.86 -10.08
C GLN A 97 8.96 -28.66 -8.60
N SER A 98 9.62 -29.65 -7.97
CA SER A 98 10.06 -29.58 -6.58
C SER A 98 11.10 -28.48 -6.38
N ASP A 99 12.05 -28.32 -7.31
CA ASP A 99 13.07 -27.27 -7.25
C ASP A 99 12.42 -25.88 -7.15
N VAL A 100 11.44 -25.60 -8.02
CA VAL A 100 10.74 -24.31 -8.04
C VAL A 100 9.81 -24.12 -6.84
N THR A 101 9.08 -25.17 -6.42
CA THR A 101 8.08 -25.04 -5.34
C THR A 101 8.70 -25.02 -3.95
N SER A 102 9.90 -25.59 -3.76
CA SER A 102 10.62 -25.57 -2.49
C SER A 102 11.35 -24.25 -2.22
N ASP A 103 11.79 -23.56 -3.27
CA ASP A 103 12.39 -22.22 -3.18
C ASP A 103 11.96 -21.33 -4.36
N PRO A 104 10.69 -20.87 -4.38
CA PRO A 104 10.18 -20.07 -5.49
C PRO A 104 10.92 -18.73 -5.64
N LYS A 105 11.49 -18.19 -4.57
CA LYS A 105 12.17 -16.88 -4.59
C LYS A 105 13.47 -16.91 -5.40
N SER A 106 14.19 -18.03 -5.39
CA SER A 106 15.35 -18.23 -6.28
C SER A 106 14.98 -18.19 -7.77
N TYR A 107 13.69 -18.37 -8.10
CA TYR A 107 13.15 -18.26 -9.45
C TYR A 107 12.34 -16.97 -9.69
N ASN A 108 12.46 -15.97 -8.80
CA ASN A 108 11.65 -14.74 -8.83
C ASN A 108 10.12 -14.99 -8.81
N LEU A 109 9.71 -16.10 -8.20
CA LEU A 109 8.31 -16.43 -7.95
C LEU A 109 8.00 -16.23 -6.46
N TYR A 110 6.73 -15.96 -6.16
CA TYR A 110 6.25 -15.70 -4.81
C TYR A 110 5.07 -16.59 -4.50
N THR A 111 4.94 -16.97 -3.23
CA THR A 111 3.80 -17.75 -2.75
C THR A 111 2.58 -16.84 -2.55
N ALA A 112 1.40 -17.44 -2.45
CA ALA A 112 0.18 -16.71 -2.09
C ALA A 112 0.30 -16.04 -0.70
N SER A 113 1.04 -16.66 0.23
CA SER A 113 1.34 -16.07 1.54
C SER A 113 2.27 -14.86 1.45
N ASP A 114 3.29 -14.90 0.58
CA ASP A 114 4.17 -13.74 0.37
C ASP A 114 3.36 -12.55 -0.17
N LEU A 115 2.48 -12.79 -1.16
CA LEU A 115 1.60 -11.76 -1.70
C LEU A 115 0.67 -11.19 -0.63
N SER A 116 -0.01 -12.05 0.12
CA SER A 116 -0.94 -11.62 1.19
C SER A 116 -0.22 -10.80 2.28
N ALA A 117 1.01 -11.17 2.62
CA ALA A 117 1.83 -10.44 3.58
C ALA A 117 2.24 -9.05 3.02
N ALA A 118 2.65 -8.99 1.75
CA ALA A 118 2.98 -7.73 1.09
C ALA A 118 1.76 -6.79 1.04
N GLU A 119 0.59 -7.29 0.66
CA GLU A 119 -0.65 -6.51 0.66
C GLU A 119 -1.00 -5.96 2.05
N ALA A 120 -0.91 -6.79 3.10
CA ALA A 120 -1.18 -6.36 4.47
C ALA A 120 -0.19 -5.28 4.95
N ALA A 121 1.09 -5.44 4.64
CA ALA A 121 2.13 -4.45 4.94
C ALA A 121 1.86 -3.13 4.19
N SER A 122 1.57 -3.20 2.89
CA SER A 122 1.25 -2.01 2.07
C SER A 122 0.00 -1.28 2.56
N ARG A 123 -1.06 -2.00 2.98
CA ARG A 123 -2.25 -1.36 3.57
C ARG A 123 -1.91 -0.60 4.85
N THR A 124 -1.05 -1.17 5.69
CA THR A 124 -0.61 -0.53 6.93
C THR A 124 0.18 0.74 6.64
N LEU A 125 1.11 0.70 5.67
CA LEU A 125 1.85 1.88 5.23
C LEU A 125 0.93 2.96 4.66
N GLY A 126 -0.03 2.59 3.80
CA GLY A 126 -1.00 3.56 3.27
C GLY A 126 -1.87 4.21 4.35
N GLN A 127 -2.24 3.48 5.41
CA GLN A 127 -2.90 4.07 6.58
C GLN A 127 -1.99 5.04 7.33
N GLN A 128 -0.71 4.71 7.47
CA GLN A 128 0.27 5.58 8.10
C GLN A 128 0.49 6.88 7.31
N ASP A 129 0.57 6.79 5.98
CA ASP A 129 0.73 7.96 5.10
C ASP A 129 -0.42 8.96 5.31
N VAL A 130 -1.67 8.49 5.32
CA VAL A 130 -2.86 9.33 5.50
C VAL A 130 -2.94 9.91 6.92
N THR A 131 -2.62 9.10 7.94
CA THR A 131 -2.74 9.55 9.34
C THR A 131 -1.62 10.51 9.77
N ALA A 132 -0.43 10.37 9.19
CA ALA A 132 0.68 11.28 9.43
C ALA A 132 0.41 12.67 8.85
N SER A 133 -0.10 12.74 7.61
CA SER A 133 -0.35 13.99 6.87
C SER A 133 -1.73 14.02 6.22
N PRO A 134 -2.82 14.09 7.02
CA PRO A 134 -4.18 14.02 6.50
C PRO A 134 -4.54 15.20 5.59
N GLU A 135 -3.91 16.37 5.78
CA GLU A 135 -4.17 17.54 4.93
C GLU A 135 -3.83 17.32 3.44
N THR A 136 -2.83 16.48 3.13
CA THR A 136 -2.50 16.09 1.75
C THR A 136 -3.65 15.36 1.05
N TYR A 137 -4.53 14.75 1.85
CA TYR A 137 -5.69 13.98 1.40
C TYR A 137 -7.01 14.73 1.63
N GLU A 138 -6.95 16.05 1.86
CA GLU A 138 -8.13 16.89 2.15
C GLU A 138 -8.91 16.42 3.39
N LEU A 139 -8.22 15.78 4.33
CA LEU A 139 -8.77 15.33 5.61
C LEU A 139 -8.24 16.20 6.76
N ALA A 140 -9.00 16.20 7.86
CA ALA A 140 -8.63 16.93 9.07
C ALA A 140 -8.70 16.03 10.31
N LYS A 141 -7.84 16.29 11.29
CA LYS A 141 -7.82 15.64 12.60
C LYS A 141 -8.96 16.17 13.47
N MET A 142 -9.41 15.36 14.42
CA MET A 142 -10.47 15.75 15.36
C MET A 142 -10.15 17.02 16.15
N ALA A 143 -8.87 17.25 16.49
CA ALA A 143 -8.43 18.48 17.15
C ALA A 143 -8.64 19.73 16.29
N GLN A 144 -8.45 19.63 14.96
CA GLN A 144 -8.69 20.74 14.05
C GLN A 144 -10.20 21.03 13.94
N LEU A 145 -11.02 19.98 13.91
CA LEU A 145 -12.48 20.12 13.91
C LEU A 145 -13.00 20.75 15.21
N SER A 146 -12.48 20.32 16.37
CA SER A 146 -12.88 20.90 17.66
C SER A 146 -12.49 22.35 17.79
N ALA A 147 -11.26 22.71 17.39
CA ALA A 147 -10.81 24.10 17.40
C ALA A 147 -11.67 24.99 16.49
N ALA A 148 -12.02 24.51 15.29
CA ALA A 148 -12.91 25.24 14.38
C ALA A 148 -14.32 25.40 14.97
N ALA A 149 -14.85 24.36 15.63
CA ALA A 149 -16.15 24.41 16.28
C ALA A 149 -16.19 25.37 17.49
N GLU A 150 -15.08 25.47 18.23
CA GLU A 150 -14.93 26.38 19.36
C GLU A 150 -14.82 27.84 18.89
N ALA A 151 -14.01 28.10 17.87
CA ALA A 151 -13.96 29.40 17.21
C ALA A 151 -15.35 29.83 16.70
N ALA A 152 -16.12 28.90 16.11
CA ALA A 152 -17.47 29.18 15.61
C ALA A 152 -18.52 29.43 16.72
N ARG A 153 -18.26 29.03 17.97
CA ARG A 153 -19.19 29.17 19.10
C ARG A 153 -18.93 30.41 19.95
N THR A 154 -17.84 31.13 19.69
CA THR A 154 -17.44 32.29 20.50
C THR A 154 -18.20 33.52 20.02
N ILE A 155 -19.13 34.02 20.83
CA ILE A 155 -19.66 35.37 20.66
C ILE A 155 -18.53 36.33 21.02
N VAL A 156 -17.95 37.00 20.03
CA VAL A 156 -16.80 37.89 20.23
C VAL A 156 -17.18 39.23 20.85
N ASN A 157 -18.45 39.66 20.73
CA ASN A 157 -18.92 40.90 21.29
C ASN A 157 -20.42 40.89 21.63
N VAL A 158 -20.80 41.70 22.62
CA VAL A 158 -22.17 42.17 22.81
C VAL A 158 -22.16 43.69 22.76
N SER A 159 -23.10 44.29 22.04
CA SER A 159 -23.20 45.73 21.89
C SER A 159 -24.63 46.24 21.95
N ALA A 160 -24.79 47.45 22.48
CA ALA A 160 -26.05 48.18 22.49
C ALA A 160 -25.79 49.66 22.17
N ARG A 161 -26.53 50.21 21.21
CA ARG A 161 -26.57 51.66 20.96
C ARG A 161 -27.79 52.25 21.62
N VAL A 162 -27.61 53.26 22.45
CA VAL A 162 -28.67 53.85 23.27
C VAL A 162 -28.57 55.37 23.20
N ALA A 163 -29.71 56.04 23.06
CA ALA A 163 -29.79 57.49 23.24
C ALA A 163 -29.87 57.81 24.73
N LEU A 164 -28.99 58.69 25.20
CA LEU A 164 -28.97 59.21 26.56
C LEU A 164 -29.39 60.69 26.55
N GLY A 165 -30.38 61.02 27.36
CA GLY A 165 -30.72 62.38 27.77
C GLY A 165 -29.88 62.90 28.93
N GLU A 166 -30.21 64.09 29.40
CA GLU A 166 -29.55 64.72 30.55
C GLU A 166 -29.72 63.83 31.79
N ASP A 167 -28.63 63.60 32.53
CA ASP A 167 -28.58 62.74 33.72
C ASP A 167 -29.04 61.28 33.53
N GLU A 168 -29.22 60.82 32.30
CA GLU A 168 -29.59 59.43 32.04
C GLU A 168 -28.39 58.48 32.12
N ILE A 169 -28.65 57.25 32.57
CA ILE A 169 -27.67 56.19 32.71
C ILE A 169 -28.17 54.94 31.99
N VAL A 170 -27.30 54.34 31.16
CA VAL A 170 -27.53 52.98 30.62
C VAL A 170 -26.68 51.98 31.41
N THR A 171 -27.23 50.80 31.71
CA THR A 171 -26.57 49.76 32.51
C THR A 171 -26.64 48.38 31.86
N PRO A 172 -25.86 48.09 30.79
CA PRO A 172 -25.72 46.72 30.31
C PRO A 172 -25.01 45.83 31.33
N GLY A 173 -25.43 44.57 31.38
CA GLY A 173 -24.82 43.52 32.21
C GLY A 173 -24.25 42.38 31.37
N PHE A 174 -23.22 41.73 31.90
CA PHE A 174 -22.61 40.54 31.29
C PHE A 174 -22.06 39.61 32.39
N VAL A 175 -21.77 38.36 32.03
CA VAL A 175 -21.29 37.34 32.97
C VAL A 175 -20.00 36.75 32.43
N VAL A 176 -18.98 36.68 33.28
CA VAL A 176 -17.75 35.92 33.03
C VAL A 176 -17.92 34.56 33.69
N LEU A 177 -17.81 33.48 32.90
CA LEU A 177 -17.99 32.09 33.35
C LEU A 177 -16.73 31.27 33.10
N GLY A 178 -16.58 30.19 33.88
CA GLY A 178 -15.51 29.20 33.73
C GLY A 178 -14.20 29.64 34.35
N GLU A 179 -13.54 30.61 33.72
CA GLU A 179 -12.24 31.12 34.13
C GLU A 179 -12.16 32.65 34.01
N GLN A 180 -11.03 33.20 34.44
CA GLN A 180 -10.73 34.62 34.30
C GLN A 180 -10.57 34.97 32.81
N LYS A 181 -11.16 36.09 32.38
CA LYS A 181 -11.15 36.52 30.98
C LYS A 181 -10.61 37.93 30.82
N LYS A 182 -9.85 38.16 29.75
CA LYS A 182 -9.42 39.50 29.34
C LYS A 182 -10.53 40.13 28.51
N MET A 183 -11.01 41.30 28.94
CA MET A 183 -12.18 41.96 28.38
C MET A 183 -11.85 43.38 27.94
N LEU A 184 -12.25 43.74 26.72
CA LEU A 184 -12.26 45.12 26.26
C LEU A 184 -13.68 45.65 26.40
N ILE A 185 -13.85 46.68 27.24
CA ILE A 185 -15.14 47.34 27.50
C ILE A 185 -15.06 48.75 26.95
N ARG A 186 -16.07 49.19 26.21
CA ARG A 186 -16.10 50.51 25.58
C ARG A 186 -17.45 51.20 25.75
N ALA A 187 -17.42 52.51 25.94
CA ALA A 187 -18.55 53.42 25.76
C ALA A 187 -18.13 54.48 24.74
N VAL A 188 -18.62 54.33 23.51
CA VAL A 188 -18.16 55.12 22.37
C VAL A 188 -19.18 56.18 21.99
N GLY A 189 -18.72 57.42 21.89
CA GLY A 189 -19.50 58.59 21.53
C GLY A 189 -19.03 59.21 20.21
N PRO A 190 -18.06 60.16 20.22
CA PRO A 190 -17.67 60.94 19.05
C PRO A 190 -17.37 60.13 17.79
N LYS A 191 -16.68 58.98 17.91
CA LYS A 191 -16.33 58.13 16.77
C LYS A 191 -17.55 57.61 15.99
N LEU A 192 -18.74 57.58 16.59
CA LEU A 192 -19.97 57.17 15.90
C LEU A 192 -20.38 58.13 14.78
N ALA A 193 -19.89 59.38 14.76
CA ALA A 193 -20.10 60.30 13.64
C ALA A 193 -19.54 59.73 12.32
N ASP A 194 -18.39 59.05 12.37
CA ASP A 194 -17.79 58.37 11.20
C ASP A 194 -18.68 57.22 10.68
N LEU A 195 -19.56 56.69 11.54
CA LEU A 195 -20.57 55.67 11.21
C LEU A 195 -21.91 56.27 10.77
N GLY A 196 -22.02 57.59 10.66
CA GLY A 196 -23.24 58.29 10.23
C GLY A 196 -24.26 58.51 11.34
N VAL A 197 -23.88 58.35 12.61
CA VAL A 197 -24.73 58.73 13.75
C VAL A 197 -24.80 60.25 13.83
N GLY A 198 -26.02 60.80 13.79
CA GLY A 198 -26.22 62.24 13.66
C GLY A 198 -26.01 63.05 14.94
N SER A 199 -26.20 62.42 16.11
CA SER A 199 -26.05 63.07 17.43
C SER A 199 -25.33 62.13 18.40
N PRO A 200 -24.05 61.83 18.18
CA PRO A 200 -23.27 61.02 19.12
C PRO A 200 -23.14 61.73 20.47
N LEU A 201 -23.09 60.96 21.56
CA LEU A 201 -22.84 61.50 22.89
C LEU A 201 -21.41 62.11 22.93
N PRO A 202 -21.21 63.39 23.27
CA PRO A 202 -19.90 64.03 23.17
C PRO A 202 -18.83 63.48 24.15
N ASN A 203 -19.25 63.18 25.38
CA ASN A 203 -18.34 62.79 26.45
C ASN A 203 -18.91 61.64 27.30
N PRO A 204 -18.89 60.39 26.78
CA PRO A 204 -19.37 59.23 27.51
C PRO A 204 -18.38 58.78 28.58
N LYS A 205 -18.85 58.73 29.83
CA LYS A 205 -18.12 58.16 30.97
C LYS A 205 -18.69 56.82 31.36
N MET A 206 -17.83 55.87 31.73
CA MET A 206 -18.24 54.56 32.22
C MET A 206 -17.66 54.19 33.58
N THR A 207 -18.44 53.44 34.37
CA THR A 207 -17.97 52.71 35.55
C THR A 207 -18.34 51.24 35.43
N VAL A 208 -17.35 50.36 35.56
CA VAL A 208 -17.54 48.90 35.58
C VAL A 208 -17.67 48.44 37.02
N TYR A 209 -18.73 47.68 37.29
CA TYR A 209 -19.03 47.15 38.62
C TYR A 209 -19.04 45.62 38.61
N LYS A 210 -18.53 45.01 39.67
CA LYS A 210 -18.71 43.60 39.99
C LYS A 210 -19.82 43.44 41.02
N SER A 211 -20.84 42.65 40.70
CA SER A 211 -21.96 42.40 41.62
C SER A 211 -21.50 41.64 42.85
N ARG A 212 -22.06 42.00 44.01
CA ARG A 212 -21.89 41.27 45.28
C ARG A 212 -23.22 40.71 45.74
N TRP A 213 -23.16 39.54 46.38
CA TRP A 213 -24.35 38.85 46.90
C TRP A 213 -24.37 38.76 48.44
N ASP A 214 -23.47 39.48 49.11
CA ASP A 214 -23.30 39.53 50.56
C ASP A 214 -24.05 40.70 51.22
N GLY A 215 -24.87 41.44 50.45
CA GLY A 215 -25.62 42.61 50.91
C GLY A 215 -24.84 43.92 50.91
N ASN A 216 -23.56 43.93 50.50
CA ASN A 216 -22.77 45.14 50.32
C ASN A 216 -22.98 45.76 48.91
N PRO A 217 -22.68 47.05 48.72
CA PRO A 217 -22.65 47.68 47.39
C PRO A 217 -21.70 46.95 46.44
N PRO A 218 -21.95 46.97 45.12
CA PRO A 218 -21.06 46.33 44.15
C PRO A 218 -19.66 46.94 44.18
N ASP A 219 -18.64 46.13 43.87
CA ASP A 219 -17.25 46.60 43.82
C ASP A 219 -17.01 47.38 42.53
N VAL A 220 -16.37 48.54 42.63
CA VAL A 220 -15.91 49.31 41.47
C VAL A 220 -14.65 48.64 40.92
N VAL A 221 -14.71 48.21 39.66
CA VAL A 221 -13.59 47.61 38.94
C VAL A 221 -12.76 48.67 38.23
N ALA A 222 -13.42 49.56 37.50
CA ALA A 222 -12.79 50.65 36.76
C ALA A 222 -13.78 51.81 36.60
N THR A 223 -13.28 53.05 36.59
CA THR A 223 -14.03 54.24 36.19
C THR A 223 -13.20 54.98 35.17
N ILE A 224 -13.73 55.17 33.96
CA ILE A 224 -13.02 55.74 32.83
C ILE A 224 -13.90 56.82 32.21
N ASP A 225 -13.33 58.00 32.04
CA ASP A 225 -13.85 59.11 31.25
C ASP A 225 -13.19 59.09 29.87
N ASP A 226 -11.86 59.24 29.86
CA ASP A 226 -11.07 59.40 28.64
C ASP A 226 -10.12 58.22 28.49
N TRP A 227 -10.33 57.39 27.46
CA TRP A 227 -9.57 56.15 27.30
C TRP A 227 -8.05 56.34 27.18
N LYS A 228 -7.58 57.48 26.63
CA LYS A 228 -6.15 57.81 26.55
C LYS A 228 -5.59 58.39 27.85
N ALA A 229 -6.37 59.20 28.57
CA ALA A 229 -5.86 59.94 29.72
C ALA A 229 -5.94 59.13 31.02
N ASP A 230 -6.94 58.26 31.13
CA ASP A 230 -7.23 57.49 32.35
C ASP A 230 -6.58 56.10 32.37
N ASN A 231 -5.89 55.69 31.29
CA ASN A 231 -5.24 54.37 31.19
C ASN A 231 -3.73 54.50 30.93
N ASP A 232 -2.93 53.72 31.65
CA ASP A 232 -1.49 53.58 31.41
C ASP A 232 -1.16 52.59 30.27
N ASN A 233 -2.12 51.74 29.88
CA ASN A 233 -1.94 50.64 28.91
C ASN A 233 -2.58 50.92 27.54
N VAL A 234 -2.56 52.18 27.08
CA VAL A 234 -3.17 52.63 25.81
C VAL A 234 -2.77 51.77 24.62
N ALA A 235 -1.49 51.39 24.50
CA ALA A 235 -1.01 50.55 23.40
C ALA A 235 -1.66 49.15 23.39
N GLU A 236 -1.92 48.57 24.56
CA GLU A 236 -2.60 47.28 24.68
C GLU A 236 -4.09 47.39 24.36
N ILE A 237 -4.73 48.51 24.73
CA ILE A 237 -6.11 48.81 24.37
C ILE A 237 -6.25 48.90 22.85
N VAL A 238 -5.34 49.60 22.16
CA VAL A 238 -5.32 49.69 20.68
C VAL A 238 -5.12 48.31 20.05
N ALA A 239 -4.19 47.51 20.56
CA ALA A 239 -3.98 46.15 20.08
C ALA A 239 -5.23 45.27 20.29
N ALA A 240 -5.88 45.39 21.44
CA ALA A 240 -7.12 44.67 21.75
C ALA A 240 -8.26 45.05 20.78
N MET A 241 -8.46 46.35 20.50
CA MET A 241 -9.43 46.81 19.51
C MET A 241 -9.19 46.16 18.14
N SER A 242 -7.92 46.14 17.69
CA SER A 242 -7.54 45.52 16.42
C SER A 242 -7.81 44.02 16.41
N SER A 243 -7.41 43.29 17.46
CA SER A 243 -7.60 41.84 17.57
C SER A 243 -9.08 41.44 17.61
N ALA A 244 -9.93 42.25 18.25
CA ALA A 244 -11.35 42.00 18.38
C ALA A 244 -12.16 42.42 17.14
N GLY A 245 -11.53 43.04 16.14
CA GLY A 245 -12.21 43.63 14.98
C GLY A 245 -13.03 44.87 15.33
N ALA A 246 -12.81 45.44 16.52
CA ALA A 246 -13.46 46.66 16.98
C ALA A 246 -12.90 47.86 16.20
N PHE A 247 -13.76 48.78 15.74
CA PHE A 247 -13.28 49.97 15.04
C PHE A 247 -12.35 50.82 15.94
N PRO A 248 -11.30 51.44 15.38
CA PRO A 248 -10.35 52.23 16.18
C PRO A 248 -10.98 53.53 16.67
N LEU A 249 -10.59 53.99 17.86
CA LEU A 249 -10.93 55.33 18.36
C LEU A 249 -10.00 56.41 17.78
N GLU A 250 -8.78 56.04 17.41
CA GLU A 250 -7.85 56.93 16.70
C GLU A 250 -8.21 57.06 15.21
N PRO A 251 -7.73 58.12 14.53
CA PRO A 251 -7.91 58.26 13.09
C PRO A 251 -7.33 57.07 12.32
N ALA A 252 -8.08 56.56 11.36
CA ALA A 252 -7.66 55.46 10.50
C ALA A 252 -8.04 55.75 9.04
N GLU A 253 -7.04 55.79 8.16
CA GLU A 253 -7.19 56.02 6.72
C GLU A 253 -8.18 55.03 6.06
N THR A 254 -8.16 53.78 6.53
CA THR A 254 -9.08 52.75 6.07
C THR A 254 -9.47 51.80 7.21
N PHE A 255 -10.75 51.75 7.55
CA PHE A 255 -11.37 50.68 8.33
C PHE A 255 -12.53 50.11 7.52
N GLN A 256 -12.48 48.79 7.23
CA GLN A 256 -13.46 48.11 6.36
C GLN A 256 -13.72 48.84 5.01
N GLY A 257 -12.66 49.42 4.42
CA GLY A 257 -12.74 50.12 3.14
C GLY A 257 -13.29 51.55 3.19
N ARG A 258 -13.41 52.17 4.37
CA ARG A 258 -13.85 53.57 4.54
C ARG A 258 -12.93 54.33 5.50
N PRO A 259 -12.74 55.65 5.32
CA PRO A 259 -11.97 56.46 6.25
C PRO A 259 -12.72 56.68 7.57
N PHE A 260 -12.00 56.61 8.69
CA PHE A 260 -12.48 56.88 10.06
C PHE A 260 -11.63 57.99 10.66
N MET A 261 -11.93 59.25 10.34
CA MET A 261 -11.02 60.39 10.56
C MET A 261 -11.17 61.07 11.92
N THR A 262 -12.24 60.81 12.67
CA THR A 262 -12.46 61.44 13.98
C THR A 262 -11.40 60.95 14.96
N ASP A 263 -10.60 61.84 15.56
CA ASP A 263 -9.74 61.49 16.70
C ASP A 263 -10.58 61.55 17.96
N ASP A 264 -11.03 60.38 18.42
CA ASP A 264 -11.89 60.28 19.59
C ASP A 264 -11.03 60.14 20.85
N THR A 265 -10.91 61.23 21.59
CA THR A 265 -10.17 61.29 22.86
C THR A 265 -11.08 61.25 24.09
N SER A 266 -12.39 61.41 23.91
CA SER A 266 -13.38 61.56 24.99
C SER A 266 -14.28 60.34 25.18
N SER A 267 -14.17 59.33 24.33
CA SER A 267 -14.77 58.04 24.60
C SER A 267 -14.07 57.30 25.74
N ALA A 268 -14.84 56.53 26.51
CA ALA A 268 -14.29 55.65 27.52
C ALA A 268 -14.00 54.25 26.98
N ALA A 269 -12.83 53.71 27.28
CA ALA A 269 -12.47 52.31 27.02
C ALA A 269 -11.52 51.78 28.09
N ALA A 270 -11.66 50.49 28.43
CA ALA A 270 -10.83 49.80 29.39
C ALA A 270 -10.51 48.39 28.90
N LEU A 271 -9.26 47.98 29.08
CA LEU A 271 -8.83 46.59 28.92
C LEU A 271 -8.58 46.02 30.31
N VAL A 272 -9.46 45.14 30.77
CA VAL A 272 -9.48 44.62 32.13
C VAL A 272 -9.50 43.11 32.13
N THR A 273 -8.79 42.50 33.07
CA THR A 273 -8.84 41.07 33.31
C THR A 273 -9.82 40.80 34.45
N LEU A 274 -10.91 40.10 34.16
CA LEU A 274 -12.03 39.90 35.07
C LEU A 274 -12.13 38.45 35.50
N ASP A 275 -12.22 38.21 36.81
CA ASP A 275 -12.56 36.89 37.35
C ASP A 275 -13.98 36.45 36.97
N VAL A 276 -14.29 35.18 37.20
CA VAL A 276 -15.66 34.67 37.13
C VAL A 276 -16.60 35.52 38.01
N GLY A 277 -17.70 35.98 37.44
CA GLY A 277 -18.62 36.88 38.12
C GLY A 277 -19.67 37.55 37.22
N VAL A 278 -20.58 38.29 37.85
CA VAL A 278 -21.62 39.09 37.18
C VAL A 278 -21.21 40.55 37.23
N TYR A 279 -21.16 41.19 36.05
CA TYR A 279 -20.67 42.54 35.88
C TYR A 279 -21.72 43.43 35.24
N THR A 280 -21.67 44.72 35.56
CA THR A 280 -22.47 45.76 34.90
C THR A 280 -21.59 46.94 34.54
N VAL A 281 -21.85 47.55 33.38
CA VAL A 281 -21.20 48.79 32.96
C VAL A 281 -22.22 49.89 33.07
N GLN A 282 -22.00 50.91 33.89
CA GLN A 282 -22.85 52.09 33.93
C GLN A 282 -22.24 53.16 33.06
N VAL A 283 -22.98 53.65 32.07
CA VAL A 283 -22.54 54.69 31.15
C VAL A 283 -23.46 55.90 31.25
N ARG A 284 -22.87 57.09 31.32
CA ARG A 284 -23.55 58.38 31.39
C ARG A 284 -22.72 59.45 30.67
N SER A 285 -23.25 60.66 30.53
CA SER A 285 -22.43 61.82 30.17
C SER A 285 -21.58 62.31 31.34
N ALA A 286 -20.32 62.70 31.09
CA ALA A 286 -19.49 63.42 32.05
C ALA A 286 -19.74 64.93 32.10
N ASP A 287 -20.39 65.50 31.08
CA ASP A 287 -20.55 66.93 30.87
C ASP A 287 -22.01 67.36 30.70
N GLU A 288 -22.96 66.53 31.15
CA GLU A 288 -24.41 66.72 31.00
C GLU A 288 -24.90 66.76 29.53
N GLY A 289 -24.03 66.40 28.57
CA GLY A 289 -24.38 66.25 27.17
C GLY A 289 -25.39 65.14 26.89
N VAL A 290 -26.09 65.27 25.77
CA VAL A 290 -27.08 64.29 25.28
C VAL A 290 -26.66 63.72 23.94
N GLY A 291 -27.05 62.47 23.65
CA GLY A 291 -26.75 61.83 22.37
C GLY A 291 -26.75 60.31 22.41
N GLU A 292 -26.43 59.70 21.27
CA GLU A 292 -26.28 58.25 21.14
C GLU A 292 -24.89 57.79 21.59
N VAL A 293 -24.85 56.79 22.47
CA VAL A 293 -23.63 56.09 22.88
C VAL A 293 -23.72 54.62 22.48
N LEU A 294 -22.59 54.06 22.06
CA LEU A 294 -22.44 52.63 21.79
C LEU A 294 -21.69 51.99 22.96
N VAL A 295 -22.34 51.11 23.71
CA VAL A 295 -21.71 50.35 24.79
C VAL A 295 -21.41 48.94 24.32
N GLU A 296 -20.17 48.51 24.49
CA GLU A 296 -19.68 47.24 23.95
C GLU A 296 -18.80 46.52 24.96
N VAL A 297 -18.90 45.19 24.93
CA VAL A 297 -18.03 44.29 25.69
C VAL A 297 -17.53 43.22 24.74
N TYR A 298 -16.20 43.13 24.61
CA TYR A 298 -15.50 42.15 23.80
C TYR A 298 -14.71 41.21 24.70
N GLU A 299 -14.76 39.92 24.41
CA GLU A 299 -13.82 38.94 24.94
C GLU A 299 -12.55 38.95 24.08
N ILE A 300 -11.38 39.13 24.71
CA ILE A 300 -10.09 39.15 24.03
C ILE A 300 -9.44 37.79 24.22
N THR A 301 -9.44 36.97 23.18
CA THR A 301 -8.72 35.69 23.13
C THR A 301 -7.26 35.94 22.78
N GLU A 302 -6.35 35.30 23.52
CA GLU A 302 -4.91 35.28 23.18
C GLU A 302 -4.62 34.50 21.90
#